data_AF-A0A142X1P4-F1
#
_entry.id   AF-A0A142X1P4-F1
#
_cell.length_a   1.000
_cell.length_b   1.000
_cell.length_c   1.000
_cell.angle_alpha   90.00
_cell.angle_beta   90.00
_cell.angle_gamma   90.00
#
_symmetry.space_group_name_H-M   'P 1'
#
loop_
_entity.id
_entity.type
_entity.pdbx_description
1 polymer ?
#
loop_
_entity_poly.entity_id
_entity_poly.type
_entity_poly.pdbx_seq_one_letter_code
_entity_poly.pdbx_strand_id
1 'polypeptide(L)'
;MPRWSELRRKLLVDRHLQGRLILRVVAYWGVYHAALWHAVFLVRYVQHRLQGLSGMEVPSFSDQYVSALRDSQALLVAAALLLPAIVWETLRQSHRIAGPLYRFQATLKALMGGATPAPIRLRRGDLLRSFELTMNEFLEFYAQRQGDSTDAANPASTNRPKVARTTV
;
A
#
# COMPACT_ATOMS: atom_id res chain seq x y z
N MET A 1 -13.37 21.60 -13.62
CA MET A 1 -12.99 20.19 -13.84
C MET A 1 -11.47 20.06 -13.67
N PRO A 2 -10.96 19.27 -12.72
CA PRO A 2 -9.52 19.12 -12.55
C PRO A 2 -8.94 18.32 -13.72
N ARG A 3 -7.96 18.90 -14.43
CA ARG A 3 -7.29 18.28 -15.57
C ARG A 3 -6.48 17.05 -15.11
N TRP A 4 -6.58 15.98 -15.88
CA TRP A 4 -5.98 14.64 -15.66
C TRP A 4 -4.46 14.62 -15.34
N SER A 5 -3.74 15.72 -15.55
CA SER A 5 -2.35 15.93 -15.16
C SER A 5 -2.13 16.19 -13.66
N GLU A 6 -3.08 16.79 -12.96
CA GLU A 6 -2.91 17.19 -11.55
C GLU A 6 -2.98 15.99 -10.59
N LEU A 7 -3.75 14.96 -10.93
CA LEU A 7 -3.86 13.74 -10.14
C LEU A 7 -2.67 12.79 -10.35
N ARG A 8 -2.15 12.68 -11.58
CA ARG A 8 -0.90 11.95 -11.88
C ARG A 8 0.29 12.58 -11.15
N ARG A 9 0.31 13.92 -11.11
CA ARG A 9 1.30 14.69 -10.37
C ARG A 9 1.12 14.53 -8.85
N LYS A 10 -0.10 14.45 -8.30
CA LYS A 10 -0.28 14.15 -6.87
C LYS A 10 0.16 12.76 -6.46
N LEU A 11 -0.04 11.71 -7.27
CA LEU A 11 0.33 10.35 -6.86
C LEU A 11 1.84 10.04 -6.98
N LEU A 12 2.53 10.68 -7.94
CA LEU A 12 3.99 10.61 -8.10
C LEU A 12 4.73 11.68 -7.29
N VAL A 13 4.03 12.71 -6.81
CA VAL A 13 4.58 13.85 -6.05
C VAL A 13 3.86 14.00 -4.70
N ASP A 14 3.26 12.96 -4.14
CA ASP A 14 2.87 12.98 -2.72
C ASP A 14 4.10 12.67 -1.86
N ARG A 15 5.14 13.51 -2.02
CA ARG A 15 6.32 13.51 -1.14
C ARG A 15 5.91 13.59 0.32
N HIS A 16 4.75 14.16 0.61
CA HIS A 16 4.19 14.27 1.93
C HIS A 16 3.68 12.92 2.46
N LEU A 17 2.90 12.16 1.68
CA LEU A 17 2.45 10.81 2.08
C LEU A 17 3.60 9.80 2.12
N GLN A 18 4.47 9.82 1.11
CA GLN A 18 5.64 8.95 1.04
C GLN A 18 6.67 9.29 2.11
N GLY A 19 6.92 10.58 2.36
CA GLY A 19 7.80 11.03 3.44
C GLY A 19 7.29 10.60 4.80
N ARG A 20 5.97 10.66 5.04
CA ARG A 20 5.37 10.11 6.26
C ARG A 20 5.55 8.60 6.40
N LEU A 21 5.40 7.84 5.32
CA LEU A 21 5.61 6.39 5.34
C LEU A 21 7.09 6.05 5.58
N ILE A 22 8.01 6.70 4.88
CA ILE A 22 9.46 6.54 5.07
C ILE A 22 9.83 6.90 6.51
N LEU A 23 9.40 8.06 7.01
CA LEU A 23 9.67 8.49 8.37
C LEU A 23 9.16 7.46 9.39
N ARG A 24 7.97 6.92 9.18
CA ARG A 24 7.40 5.88 10.05
C ARG A 24 8.22 4.59 10.01
N VAL A 25 8.65 4.15 8.82
CA VAL A 25 9.52 2.97 8.67
C VAL A 25 10.86 3.18 9.34
N VAL A 26 11.52 4.31 9.10
CA VAL A 26 12.81 4.67 9.71
C VAL A 26 12.67 4.79 11.23
N ALA A 27 11.58 5.39 11.73
CA ALA A 27 11.32 5.51 13.15
C ALA A 27 11.12 4.14 13.80
N TYR A 28 10.27 3.26 13.25
CA TYR A 28 10.09 1.91 13.77
C TYR A 28 11.38 1.09 13.70
N TRP A 29 12.14 1.22 12.61
CA TRP A 29 13.45 0.59 12.46
C TRP A 29 14.43 1.07 13.54
N GLY A 30 14.48 2.37 13.81
CA GLY A 30 15.33 2.96 14.85
C GLY A 30 14.92 2.52 16.25
N VAL A 31 13.63 2.52 16.55
CA VAL A 31 13.08 2.04 17.83
C VAL A 31 13.39 0.55 18.03
N TYR A 32 13.23 -0.26 16.99
CA TYR A 32 13.56 -1.69 17.05
C TYR A 32 15.05 -1.91 17.36
N HIS A 33 15.96 -1.22 16.66
CA HIS A 33 17.39 -1.35 16.90
C HIS A 33 17.78 -0.80 18.28
N ALA A 34 17.18 0.30 18.73
CA ALA A 34 17.38 0.81 20.06
C ALA A 34 16.94 -0.19 21.13
N ALA A 35 15.75 -0.79 20.99
CA ALA A 35 15.25 -1.80 21.92
C ALA A 35 16.14 -3.05 21.94
N LEU A 36 16.54 -3.54 20.76
CA LEU A 36 17.45 -4.69 20.63
C LEU A 36 18.80 -4.40 21.31
N TRP A 37 19.34 -3.21 21.08
CA TRP A 37 20.61 -2.78 21.66
C TRP A 37 20.53 -2.67 23.19
N HIS A 38 19.44 -2.11 23.73
CA HIS A 38 19.22 -2.06 25.18
C HIS A 38 19.03 -3.46 25.79
N ALA A 39 18.37 -4.38 25.08
CA ALA A 39 18.22 -5.76 25.54
C ALA A 39 19.58 -6.48 25.60
N VAL A 40 20.41 -6.35 24.56
CA VAL A 40 21.78 -6.89 24.56
C VAL A 40 22.62 -6.28 25.66
N PHE A 41 22.57 -4.96 25.83
CA PHE A 41 23.26 -4.25 26.90
C PHE A 41 22.82 -4.75 28.28
N LEU A 42 21.52 -4.92 28.51
CA LEU A 42 20.99 -5.42 29.78
C LEU A 42 21.50 -6.83 30.10
N VAL A 43 21.52 -7.73 29.11
CA VAL A 43 22.05 -9.09 29.30
C VAL A 43 23.53 -9.04 29.67
N ARG A 44 24.35 -8.24 28.95
CA ARG A 44 25.79 -8.10 29.23
C ARG A 44 26.04 -7.46 30.59
N TYR A 45 25.25 -6.44 30.93
CA TYR A 45 25.32 -5.78 32.23
C TYR A 45 25.06 -6.77 33.37
N VAL A 46 23.98 -7.56 33.27
CA VAL A 46 23.67 -8.59 34.27
C VAL A 46 24.79 -9.63 34.36
N GLN A 47 25.32 -10.11 33.22
CA GLN A 47 26.43 -11.06 33.20
C GLN A 47 27.69 -10.52 33.90
N HIS A 48 28.09 -9.27 33.65
CA HIS A 48 29.22 -8.65 34.33
C HIS A 48 28.97 -8.43 35.83
N ARG A 49 27.73 -8.13 36.23
CA ARG A 49 27.37 -8.03 37.65
C ARG A 49 27.43 -9.38 38.36
N LEU A 50 27.02 -10.47 37.71
CA LEU A 50 27.18 -11.82 38.26
C LEU A 50 28.67 -12.20 38.40
N GLN A 51 29.50 -11.85 37.42
CA GLN A 51 30.95 -12.07 37.47
C GLN A 51 31.63 -11.29 38.61
N GLY A 52 31.13 -10.09 38.93
CA GLY A 52 31.57 -9.32 40.09
C GLY A 52 31.31 -10.01 41.43
N LEU A 53 30.23 -10.79 41.54
CA LEU A 53 29.97 -11.61 42.73
C LEU A 53 30.99 -12.74 42.90
N SER A 54 31.64 -13.17 41.81
CA SER A 54 32.73 -14.15 41.82
C SER A 54 34.11 -13.53 42.09
N GLY A 55 34.17 -12.24 42.45
CA GLY A 55 35.41 -11.53 42.79
C GLY A 55 36.20 -10.96 41.61
N MET A 56 35.63 -10.96 40.40
CA MET A 56 36.25 -10.30 39.24
C MET A 56 35.98 -8.79 39.24
N GLU A 57 36.95 -8.00 38.78
CA GLU A 57 36.77 -6.56 38.62
C GLU A 57 35.63 -6.26 37.63
N VAL A 58 34.66 -5.46 38.08
CA VAL A 58 33.52 -5.04 37.25
C VAL A 58 33.87 -3.69 36.62
N PRO A 59 33.92 -3.59 35.29
CA PRO A 59 34.18 -2.32 34.61
C PRO A 59 33.11 -1.27 34.94
N SER A 60 33.43 0.02 34.78
CA SER A 60 32.45 1.10 34.96
C SER A 60 31.28 0.99 33.99
N PHE A 61 30.11 1.52 34.37
CA PHE A 61 28.90 1.51 33.53
C PHE A 61 29.15 2.13 32.14
N SER A 62 29.88 3.25 32.09
CA SER A 62 30.24 3.92 30.84
C SER A 62 31.06 3.02 29.92
N ASP A 63 32.00 2.28 30.50
CA ASP A 63 32.94 1.45 29.75
C ASP A 63 32.24 0.23 29.18
N GLN A 64 31.31 -0.34 29.94
CA GLN A 64 30.43 -1.42 29.48
C GLN A 64 29.50 -0.97 28.34
N TYR A 65 29.01 0.28 28.41
CA TYR A 65 28.14 0.83 27.37
C TYR A 65 28.91 1.07 26.07
N VAL A 66 30.10 1.68 26.16
CA VAL A 66 30.97 1.96 25.00
C VAL A 66 31.49 0.66 24.39
N SER A 67 31.86 -0.33 25.20
CA SER A 67 32.30 -1.64 24.69
C SER A 67 31.16 -2.37 23.99
N ALA A 68 29.93 -2.34 24.54
CA ALA A 68 28.76 -2.89 23.88
C ALA A 68 28.46 -2.23 22.53
N LEU A 69 28.69 -0.92 22.42
CA LEU A 69 28.53 -0.20 21.16
C LEU A 69 29.61 -0.60 20.14
N ARG A 70 30.89 -0.68 20.56
CA ARG A 70 31.99 -1.10 19.69
C ARG A 70 31.82 -2.53 19.20
N ASP A 71 31.42 -3.45 20.07
CA ASP A 71 31.23 -4.85 19.71
C ASP A 71 30.05 -5.01 18.74
N SER A 72 29.04 -4.15 18.85
CA SER A 72 27.85 -4.16 17.98
C SER A 72 28.03 -3.36 16.68
N GLN A 73 29.21 -2.79 16.42
CA GLN A 73 29.42 -1.91 15.25
C GLN A 73 29.12 -2.61 13.92
N ALA A 74 29.50 -3.88 13.78
CA ALA A 74 29.26 -4.66 12.57
C ALA A 74 27.75 -4.85 12.31
N LEU A 75 26.99 -5.07 13.38
CA LEU A 75 25.52 -5.17 13.34
C LEU A 75 24.88 -3.84 12.94
N LEU A 76 25.35 -2.72 13.50
CA LEU A 76 24.84 -1.39 13.16
C LEU A 76 25.13 -1.03 11.70
N VAL A 77 26.33 -1.34 11.20
CA VAL A 77 26.70 -1.13 9.80
C VAL A 77 25.85 -2.00 8.88
N ALA A 78 25.69 -3.29 9.19
CA ALA A 78 24.84 -4.19 8.42
C ALA A 78 23.38 -3.72 8.40
N ALA A 79 22.86 -3.29 9.55
CA ALA A 79 21.52 -2.74 9.66
C ALA A 79 21.34 -1.47 8.80
N ALA A 80 22.30 -0.55 8.85
CA ALA A 80 22.29 0.68 8.06
C ALA A 80 22.34 0.37 6.54
N LEU A 81 23.08 -0.65 6.13
CA LEU A 81 23.12 -1.11 4.73
C LEU A 81 21.78 -1.74 4.28
N LEU A 82 21.02 -2.34 5.19
CA LEU A 82 19.70 -2.90 4.90
C LEU A 82 18.59 -1.85 4.82
N LEU A 83 18.75 -0.71 5.50
CA LEU A 83 17.74 0.34 5.56
C LEU A 83 17.31 0.84 4.16
N PRO A 84 18.22 1.15 3.20
CA PRO A 84 17.83 1.52 1.84
C PRO A 84 17.00 0.45 1.13
N ALA A 85 17.33 -0.83 1.31
CA ALA A 85 16.59 -1.93 0.70
C ALA A 85 15.16 -2.03 1.25
N ILE A 86 14.99 -1.88 2.57
CA ILE A 86 13.67 -1.88 3.22
C ILE A 86 12.83 -0.68 2.74
N VAL A 87 13.45 0.51 2.68
CA VAL A 87 12.78 1.72 2.19
C VAL A 87 12.37 1.56 0.73
N TRP A 88 13.26 1.04 -0.11
CA TRP A 88 12.99 0.80 -1.53
C TRP A 88 11.81 -0.18 -1.72
N GLU A 89 11.83 -1.30 -1.01
CA GLU A 89 10.77 -2.32 -1.11
C GLU A 89 9.43 -1.75 -0.63
N THR A 90 9.42 -1.02 0.48
CA THR A 90 8.20 -0.35 0.98
C THR A 90 7.63 0.62 -0.05
N LEU A 91 8.49 1.45 -0.65
CA LEU A 91 8.09 2.42 -1.68
C LEU A 91 7.53 1.70 -2.91
N ARG A 92 8.21 0.65 -3.38
CA ARG A 92 7.79 -0.15 -4.53
C ARG A 92 6.41 -0.77 -4.31
N GLN A 93 6.15 -1.32 -3.12
CA GLN A 93 4.85 -1.89 -2.78
C GLN A 93 3.77 -0.81 -2.71
N SER A 94 4.06 0.35 -2.10
CA SER A 94 3.14 1.48 -2.04
C SER A 94 2.71 1.94 -3.45
N HIS A 95 3.68 2.05 -4.38
CA HIS A 95 3.40 2.42 -5.78
C HIS A 95 2.53 1.39 -6.51
N ARG A 96 2.74 0.10 -6.27
CA ARG A 96 1.93 -0.98 -6.86
C ARG A 96 0.47 -0.94 -6.41
N ILE A 97 0.17 -0.37 -5.25
CA ILE A 97 -1.20 -0.23 -4.74
C ILE A 97 -1.83 1.08 -5.27
N ALA A 98 -1.07 2.17 -5.23
CA ALA A 98 -1.58 3.49 -5.57
C ALA A 98 -2.06 3.58 -7.04
N GLY A 99 -1.33 2.98 -7.97
CA GLY A 99 -1.67 3.00 -9.40
C GLY A 99 -3.06 2.41 -9.72
N PRO A 100 -3.34 1.16 -9.33
CA PRO A 100 -4.67 0.56 -9.45
C PRO A 100 -5.76 1.34 -8.74
N LEU A 101 -5.52 1.81 -7.50
CA LEU A 101 -6.50 2.56 -6.71
C LEU A 101 -6.96 3.85 -7.43
N TYR A 102 -6.02 4.52 -8.08
CA TYR A 102 -6.32 5.68 -8.88
C TYR A 102 -7.22 5.36 -10.08
N ARG A 103 -6.99 4.23 -10.77
CA ARG A 103 -7.84 3.78 -11.88
C ARG A 103 -9.26 3.50 -11.40
N PHE A 104 -9.41 2.86 -10.24
CA PHE A 104 -10.72 2.64 -9.63
C PHE A 104 -11.46 3.94 -9.33
N GLN A 105 -10.79 4.93 -8.73
CA GLN A 105 -11.39 6.25 -8.49
C GLN A 105 -11.82 6.95 -9.79
N ALA A 106 -11.04 6.84 -10.86
CA ALA A 106 -11.38 7.43 -12.15
C ALA A 106 -12.63 6.77 -12.75
N THR A 107 -12.74 5.44 -12.70
CA THR A 107 -13.92 4.71 -13.16
C THR A 107 -15.17 5.09 -12.35
N LEU A 108 -15.06 5.15 -11.02
CA LEU A 108 -16.19 5.57 -10.17
C LEU A 108 -16.65 7.01 -10.48
N LYS A 109 -15.71 7.93 -10.74
CA LYS A 109 -16.04 9.29 -11.17
C LYS A 109 -16.74 9.33 -12.53
N ALA A 110 -16.30 8.51 -13.48
CA ALA A 110 -16.98 8.38 -14.77
C ALA A 110 -18.40 7.84 -14.61
N LEU A 111 -18.58 6.83 -13.76
CA LEU A 111 -19.88 6.25 -13.45
C LEU A 111 -20.84 7.27 -12.81
N MET A 112 -20.36 8.04 -11.83
CA MET A 112 -21.12 9.14 -11.22
C MET A 112 -21.48 10.25 -12.22
N GLY A 113 -20.69 10.40 -13.29
CA GLY A 113 -20.98 11.30 -14.40
C GLY A 113 -21.99 10.76 -15.42
N GLY A 114 -22.55 9.57 -15.19
CA GLY A 114 -23.49 8.91 -16.09
C GLY A 114 -22.84 8.21 -17.29
N ALA A 115 -21.51 8.12 -17.34
CA ALA A 115 -20.83 7.32 -18.35
C ALA A 115 -20.92 5.83 -18.02
N THR A 116 -20.86 4.98 -19.04
CA THR A 116 -20.73 3.52 -18.93
C THR A 116 -19.27 3.11 -19.18
N PRO A 117 -18.39 3.19 -18.16
CA PRO A 117 -16.97 2.91 -18.33
C PRO A 117 -16.71 1.42 -18.61
N ALA A 118 -15.71 1.15 -19.46
CA ALA A 118 -15.27 -0.21 -19.79
C ALA A 118 -14.68 -0.95 -18.57
N PRO A 119 -14.65 -2.31 -18.59
CA PRO A 119 -14.10 -3.12 -17.52
C PRO A 119 -12.66 -2.75 -17.18
N ILE A 120 -12.36 -2.70 -15.88
CA ILE A 120 -11.02 -2.41 -15.39
C ILE A 120 -10.18 -3.67 -15.49
N ARG A 121 -9.03 -3.59 -16.17
CA ARG A 121 -8.03 -4.66 -16.21
C ARG A 121 -6.74 -4.24 -15.52
N LEU A 122 -6.37 -4.89 -14.41
CA LEU A 122 -5.09 -4.68 -13.71
C LEU A 122 -3.97 -5.53 -14.30
N ARG A 123 -2.72 -5.15 -14.01
CA ARG A 123 -1.55 -5.93 -14.47
C ARG A 123 -1.42 -7.22 -13.66
N ARG A 124 -0.82 -8.24 -14.27
CA ARG A 124 -0.53 -9.51 -13.58
C ARG A 124 0.37 -9.22 -12.37
N GLY A 125 -0.09 -9.65 -11.19
CA GLY A 125 0.62 -9.47 -9.92
C GLY A 125 0.22 -8.23 -9.12
N ASP A 126 -0.74 -7.41 -9.56
CA ASP A 126 -1.22 -6.30 -8.71
C ASP A 126 -1.99 -6.84 -7.48
N LEU A 127 -1.81 -6.18 -6.33
CA LEU A 127 -2.38 -6.59 -5.04
C LEU A 127 -3.91 -6.45 -4.98
N LEU A 128 -4.51 -5.68 -5.91
CA LEU A 128 -5.92 -5.32 -5.91
C LEU A 128 -6.75 -6.12 -6.93
N ARG A 129 -6.28 -7.29 -7.34
CA ARG A 129 -6.99 -8.14 -8.31
C ARG A 129 -8.35 -8.64 -7.81
N SER A 130 -8.50 -8.95 -6.52
CA SER A 130 -9.83 -9.28 -5.97
C SER A 130 -10.79 -8.11 -6.11
N PHE A 131 -10.33 -6.89 -5.80
CA PHE A 131 -11.13 -5.68 -5.93
C PHE A 131 -11.48 -5.36 -7.39
N GLU A 132 -10.56 -5.62 -8.33
CA GLU A 132 -10.82 -5.52 -9.77
C GLU A 132 -12.02 -6.38 -10.20
N LEU A 133 -12.05 -7.65 -9.76
CA LEU A 133 -13.14 -8.56 -10.08
C LEU A 133 -14.47 -8.04 -9.54
N THR A 134 -14.53 -7.66 -8.27
CA THR A 134 -15.74 -7.10 -7.64
C THR A 134 -16.19 -5.79 -8.32
N MET A 135 -15.25 -4.93 -8.71
CA MET A 135 -15.58 -3.71 -9.45
C MET A 135 -16.16 -4.02 -10.83
N ASN A 136 -15.60 -4.98 -11.56
CA ASN A 136 -16.13 -5.35 -12.86
C ASN A 136 -17.53 -5.96 -12.76
N GLU A 137 -17.77 -6.82 -11.76
CA GLU A 137 -19.10 -7.36 -11.47
C GLU A 137 -20.11 -6.25 -11.15
N PHE A 138 -19.71 -5.24 -10.37
CA PHE A 138 -20.54 -4.07 -10.10
C PHE A 138 -20.85 -3.25 -11.36
N LEU A 139 -19.86 -3.06 -12.25
CA LEU A 139 -20.08 -2.33 -13.51
C LEU A 139 -21.07 -3.06 -14.42
N GLU A 140 -20.98 -4.39 -14.49
CA GLU A 140 -21.93 -5.22 -15.25
C GLU A 140 -23.34 -5.12 -14.68
N PHE A 141 -23.49 -5.25 -13.35
CA PHE A 141 -24.77 -5.08 -12.67
C PHE A 141 -25.39 -3.68 -12.92
N TYR A 142 -24.57 -2.63 -12.83
CA TYR A 142 -25.03 -1.26 -13.04
C TYR A 142 -25.43 -0.99 -14.50
N ALA A 143 -24.66 -1.53 -15.47
CA ALA A 143 -24.96 -1.39 -16.89
C ALA A 143 -26.27 -2.08 -17.28
N GLN A 144 -26.53 -3.28 -16.75
CA GLN A 144 -27.81 -4.00 -16.98
C GLN A 144 -28.99 -3.18 -16.46
N ARG A 145 -28.87 -2.61 -15.25
CA ARG A 145 -29.94 -1.85 -14.61
C ARG A 145 -30.26 -0.52 -15.32
N GLN A 146 -29.25 0.13 -15.91
CA GLN A 146 -29.48 1.30 -16.77
C GLN A 146 -30.14 0.93 -18.11
N GLY A 147 -29.77 -0.22 -18.70
CA GLY A 147 -30.39 -0.75 -19.92
C GLY A 147 -31.89 -1.00 -19.73
N ASP A 148 -32.26 -1.74 -18.69
CA ASP A 148 -33.66 -2.06 -18.37
C ASP A 148 -34.51 -0.80 -18.09
N SER A 149 -33.91 0.21 -17.45
CA SER A 149 -34.60 1.47 -17.14
C SER A 149 -34.81 2.35 -18.38
N THR A 150 -33.94 2.24 -19.40
CA THR A 150 -34.05 2.97 -20.66
C THR A 150 -35.08 2.33 -21.59
N ASP A 151 -35.16 1.00 -21.61
CA ASP A 151 -36.19 0.27 -22.36
C ASP A 151 -37.59 0.41 -21.74
N ALA A 152 -37.71 0.45 -20.41
CA ALA A 152 -38.98 0.70 -19.72
C ALA A 152 -39.51 2.14 -19.89
N ALA A 153 -38.61 3.12 -20.09
CA ALA A 153 -38.98 4.53 -20.30
C ALA A 153 -39.36 4.86 -21.76
N ASN A 154 -39.22 3.92 -22.70
CA ASN A 154 -39.58 4.10 -24.10
C ASN A 154 -40.82 3.25 -24.48
N PRO A 155 -42.06 3.73 -24.21
CA PRO A 155 -43.28 3.00 -24.54
C PRO A 155 -43.55 2.84 -26.05
N ALA A 156 -42.69 3.39 -26.93
CA ALA A 156 -42.86 3.31 -28.38
C ALA A 156 -42.31 2.02 -29.02
N SER A 157 -41.58 1.17 -28.29
CA SER A 157 -41.03 -0.09 -28.83
C SER A 157 -42.01 -1.28 -28.73
N THR A 158 -43.04 -1.19 -27.89
CA THR A 158 -44.00 -2.28 -27.62
C THR A 158 -45.03 -2.48 -28.74
N ASN A 159 -45.05 -1.64 -29.78
CA ASN A 159 -46.06 -1.68 -30.83
C ASN A 159 -45.46 -1.70 -32.25
N ARG A 160 -44.62 -2.71 -32.54
CA ARG A 160 -44.46 -3.17 -33.92
C ARG A 160 -45.45 -4.29 -34.19
N PRO A 161 -46.57 -4.05 -34.89
CA PRO A 161 -47.42 -5.14 -35.34
C PRO A 161 -46.60 -6.06 -36.26
N LYS A 162 -46.66 -7.37 -35.98
CA LYS A 162 -46.21 -8.41 -36.93
C LYS A 162 -47.03 -8.20 -38.21
N VAL A 163 -46.41 -7.59 -39.22
CA VAL A 163 -47.00 -7.51 -40.55
C VAL A 163 -47.17 -8.95 -41.04
N ALA A 164 -48.43 -9.38 -41.08
CA ALA A 164 -48.84 -10.63 -41.68
C ALA A 164 -48.39 -10.63 -43.14
N ARG A 165 -47.45 -11.53 -43.47
CA ARG A 165 -47.18 -11.89 -44.87
C ARG A 165 -48.31 -12.83 -45.31
N THR A 166 -49.33 -12.26 -45.93
CA THR A 166 -50.33 -12.98 -46.71
C THR A 166 -49.94 -12.89 -48.19
N THR A 167 -49.58 -14.05 -48.75
CA THR A 167 -49.69 -14.54 -50.15
C THR A 167 -49.55 -13.57 -51.32
N VAL A 168 -48.65 -13.90 -52.26
CA VAL A 168 -49.02 -14.54 -53.55
C VAL A 168 -47.94 -15.56 -53.90
#